data_AF-A0A1X7TYV0-F1
#
_entry.id   AF-A0A1X7TYV0-F1
#
_cell.length_a   1.000
_cell.length_b   1.000
_cell.length_c   1.000
_cell.angle_alpha   90.00
_cell.angle_beta   90.00
_cell.angle_gamma   90.00
#
_symmetry.space_group_name_H-M   'P 1'
#
loop_
_entity.id
_entity.type
_entity.pdbx_description
1 polymer ?
#
loop_
_entity_poly.entity_id
_entity_poly.type
_entity_poly.pdbx_seq_one_letter_code
_entity_poly.pdbx_strand_id
1 'polypeptide(L)'
;MDTTPLVREGSAVARPVNSVKARLFEISGLAASTISLLLALVVNGLSVTNDCTKFGFKNTTSNVSNIFYTQVTPAGWTFAIWSVIYVWQLVWLVYGWTFAFRTSAQKTISPLVYVFYTITNISNIVWIYLWGNLLPQVAFPFIAAMFVALWTSVGIETVYLYNLKPAAGAKSMKADYFLAQLLVVNGLVVYATWLSVAWLINLDIVLSYFSTQTATSAGTISLSVLAFEVLIYFLLENTVLDRYIRYVYMVYPVVLWALSGVAAAHADDANGKRNYIFTLALLGISSVLFLSRIVLLFVFAFFRPLTKSFAVKAI
;
A
#
# COMPACT_ATOMS: atom_id res chain seq x y z
N MET A 1 61.16 -2.07 -0.18
CA MET A 1 59.85 -1.64 0.36
C MET A 1 58.86 -1.77 -0.78
N ASP A 2 58.00 -2.75 -0.63
CA ASP A 2 56.96 -3.17 -1.56
C ASP A 2 55.93 -2.04 -1.75
N THR A 3 55.70 -1.61 -2.99
CA THR A 3 54.57 -0.73 -3.32
C THR A 3 53.78 -1.39 -4.44
N THR A 4 53.17 -2.51 -4.08
CA THR A 4 52.18 -3.20 -4.91
C THR A 4 50.90 -2.34 -4.96
N PRO A 5 50.34 -2.02 -6.14
CA PRO A 5 49.08 -1.29 -6.23
C PRO A 5 47.92 -2.16 -5.72
N LEU A 6 47.07 -1.61 -4.84
CA LEU A 6 45.90 -2.28 -4.25
C LEU A 6 44.69 -2.41 -5.20
N VAL A 7 44.87 -2.30 -6.50
CA VAL A 7 43.78 -2.47 -7.46
C VAL A 7 44.24 -3.40 -8.58
N ARG A 8 43.89 -4.67 -8.45
CA ARG A 8 43.84 -5.59 -9.59
C ARG A 8 42.80 -5.05 -10.57
N GLU A 9 43.24 -4.58 -11.73
CA GLU A 9 42.39 -4.45 -12.91
C GLU A 9 41.73 -5.80 -13.17
N GLY A 10 40.39 -5.81 -13.15
CA GLY A 10 39.59 -7.01 -13.24
C GLY A 10 38.45 -7.01 -12.22
N SER A 11 37.60 -5.98 -12.24
CA SER A 11 36.29 -6.07 -11.60
C SER A 11 35.40 -6.96 -12.46
N ALA A 12 35.62 -8.28 -12.31
CA ALA A 12 34.56 -9.25 -12.46
C ALA A 12 33.35 -8.67 -11.75
N VAL A 13 32.27 -8.44 -12.51
CA VAL A 13 30.95 -8.16 -11.94
C VAL A 13 30.73 -9.25 -10.91
N ALA A 14 30.86 -8.90 -9.63
CA ALA A 14 30.67 -9.84 -8.54
C ALA A 14 29.22 -10.30 -8.67
N ARG A 15 29.03 -11.47 -9.29
CA ARG A 15 27.73 -12.14 -9.28
C ARG A 15 27.38 -12.24 -7.80
N PRO A 16 26.21 -11.75 -7.36
CA PRO A 16 25.81 -11.99 -5.98
C PRO A 16 25.79 -13.51 -5.84
N VAL A 17 26.74 -14.05 -5.06
CA VAL A 17 26.71 -15.44 -4.64
C VAL A 17 25.55 -15.50 -3.68
N ASN A 18 24.34 -15.62 -4.21
CA ASN A 18 23.14 -15.85 -3.43
C ASN A 18 23.37 -17.18 -2.73
N SER A 19 23.76 -17.12 -1.46
CA SER A 19 23.90 -18.32 -0.64
C SER A 19 22.61 -19.13 -0.75
N VAL A 20 22.71 -20.46 -0.71
CA VAL A 20 21.53 -21.35 -0.77
C VAL A 20 20.47 -20.93 0.25
N LYS A 21 20.90 -20.45 1.43
CA LYS A 21 20.05 -19.89 2.48
C LYS A 21 19.25 -18.66 2.03
N ALA A 22 19.88 -17.70 1.34
CA ALA A 22 19.20 -16.50 0.84
C ALA A 22 18.16 -16.84 -0.23
N ARG A 23 18.49 -17.78 -1.13
CA ARG A 23 17.55 -18.25 -2.15
C ARG A 23 16.37 -19.00 -1.53
N LEU A 24 16.63 -19.83 -0.52
CA LEU A 24 15.59 -20.54 0.22
C LEU A 24 14.66 -19.57 0.92
N PHE A 25 15.21 -18.59 1.66
CA PHE A 25 14.41 -17.57 2.36
C PHE A 25 13.45 -16.83 1.44
N GLU A 26 13.92 -16.43 0.26
CA GLU A 26 13.08 -15.71 -0.70
C GLU A 26 11.99 -16.58 -1.32
N ILE A 27 12.32 -17.81 -1.74
CA ILE A 27 11.32 -18.73 -2.30
C ILE A 27 10.28 -19.07 -1.24
N SER A 28 10.70 -19.32 0.00
CA SER A 28 9.80 -19.56 1.13
C SER A 28 8.91 -18.35 1.42
N GLY A 29 9.47 -17.13 1.41
CA GLY A 29 8.71 -15.89 1.60
C GLY A 29 7.68 -15.67 0.49
N LEU A 30 8.08 -15.84 -0.77
CA LEU A 30 7.21 -15.69 -1.94
C LEU A 30 6.10 -16.75 -1.93
N ALA A 31 6.42 -18.00 -1.57
CA ALA A 31 5.44 -19.06 -1.40
C ALA A 31 4.45 -18.74 -0.26
N ALA A 32 4.92 -18.30 0.89
CA ALA A 32 4.07 -17.88 2.01
C ALA A 32 3.17 -16.70 1.63
N SER A 33 3.69 -15.71 0.89
CA SER A 33 2.91 -14.57 0.39
C SER A 33 1.82 -15.00 -0.59
N THR A 34 2.15 -15.93 -1.49
CA THR A 34 1.20 -16.47 -2.48
C THR A 34 0.11 -17.28 -1.80
N ILE A 35 0.48 -18.22 -0.93
CA ILE A 35 -0.48 -19.08 -0.21
C ILE A 35 -1.38 -18.21 0.68
N SER A 36 -0.81 -17.27 1.44
CA SER A 36 -1.60 -16.39 2.31
C SER A 36 -2.55 -15.48 1.53
N LEU A 37 -2.14 -14.97 0.35
CA LEU A 37 -3.05 -14.21 -0.51
C LEU A 37 -4.19 -15.09 -1.03
N LEU A 38 -3.89 -16.31 -1.51
CA LEU A 38 -4.93 -17.22 -2.01
C LEU A 38 -5.94 -17.57 -0.91
N LEU A 39 -5.46 -17.83 0.31
CA LEU A 39 -6.32 -18.04 1.46
C LEU A 39 -7.16 -16.79 1.78
N ALA A 40 -6.56 -15.60 1.78
CA ALA A 40 -7.27 -14.34 1.99
C ALA A 40 -8.37 -14.14 0.93
N LEU A 41 -8.09 -14.40 -0.35
CA LEU A 41 -9.08 -14.32 -1.43
C LEU A 41 -10.25 -15.28 -1.22
N VAL A 42 -9.96 -16.52 -0.83
CA VAL A 42 -11.01 -17.50 -0.51
C VAL A 42 -11.86 -17.00 0.65
N VAL A 43 -11.26 -16.58 1.76
CA VAL A 43 -12.01 -16.15 2.96
C VAL A 43 -12.84 -14.88 2.68
N ASN A 44 -12.29 -13.89 1.97
CA ASN A 44 -13.05 -12.69 1.56
C ASN A 44 -14.16 -13.04 0.55
N GLY A 45 -13.90 -13.97 -0.37
CA GLY A 45 -14.91 -14.46 -1.29
C GLY A 45 -16.08 -15.11 -0.56
N LEU A 46 -15.80 -15.96 0.45
CA LEU A 46 -16.82 -16.61 1.27
C LEU A 46 -17.61 -15.60 2.12
N SER A 47 -16.96 -14.56 2.63
CA SER A 47 -17.57 -13.55 3.51
C SER A 47 -18.62 -12.67 2.83
N VAL A 48 -18.64 -12.62 1.49
CA VAL A 48 -19.64 -11.84 0.71
C VAL A 48 -20.77 -12.69 0.13
N THR A 49 -20.69 -14.03 0.23
CA THR A 49 -21.73 -14.93 -0.27
C THR A 49 -22.99 -14.88 0.60
N ASN A 50 -24.15 -15.14 0.00
CA ASN A 50 -25.42 -15.31 0.75
C ASN A 50 -25.38 -16.50 1.72
N ASP A 51 -24.49 -17.46 1.48
CA ASP A 51 -24.27 -18.66 2.29
C ASP A 51 -23.13 -18.49 3.31
N CYS A 52 -22.70 -17.26 3.61
CA CYS A 52 -21.55 -17.00 4.50
C CYS A 52 -21.68 -17.69 5.87
N THR A 53 -22.91 -17.94 6.33
CA THR A 53 -23.21 -18.67 7.58
C THR A 53 -22.74 -20.12 7.59
N LYS A 54 -22.70 -20.78 6.43
CA LYS A 54 -22.13 -22.13 6.29
C LYS A 54 -20.62 -22.15 6.47
N PHE A 55 -19.96 -20.99 6.37
CA PHE A 55 -18.50 -20.84 6.41
C PHE A 55 -18.01 -20.13 7.68
N GLY A 56 -18.84 -20.08 8.74
CA GLY A 56 -18.45 -19.55 10.05
C GLY A 56 -18.58 -18.04 10.22
N PHE A 57 -19.23 -17.33 9.28
CA PHE A 57 -19.60 -15.92 9.43
C PHE A 57 -21.03 -15.79 9.97
N LYS A 58 -21.37 -14.74 10.70
CA LYS A 58 -22.76 -14.47 11.09
C LYS A 58 -23.51 -13.65 10.05
N ASN A 59 -22.79 -12.77 9.35
CA ASN A 59 -23.34 -11.83 8.40
C ASN A 59 -22.38 -11.63 7.23
N THR A 60 -22.92 -11.23 6.07
CA THR A 60 -22.10 -10.81 4.94
C THR A 60 -21.34 -9.53 5.29
N THR A 61 -20.18 -9.33 4.66
CA THR A 61 -19.37 -8.11 4.84
C THR A 61 -20.18 -6.83 4.64
N SER A 62 -21.06 -6.80 3.63
CA SER A 62 -21.94 -5.67 3.35
C SER A 62 -23.01 -5.47 4.44
N ASN A 63 -23.61 -6.56 4.96
CA ASN A 63 -24.60 -6.45 6.02
C ASN A 63 -23.99 -5.88 7.30
N VAL A 64 -22.78 -6.32 7.66
CA VAL A 64 -22.05 -5.74 8.81
C VAL A 64 -21.78 -4.25 8.60
N SER A 65 -21.39 -3.83 7.39
CA SER A 65 -21.20 -2.40 7.08
C SER A 65 -22.50 -1.60 7.20
N ASN A 66 -23.66 -2.19 6.89
CA ASN A 66 -24.95 -1.54 7.05
C ASN A 66 -25.41 -1.49 8.52
N ILE A 67 -25.00 -2.46 9.35
CA ILE A 67 -25.26 -2.46 10.79
C ILE A 67 -24.44 -1.36 11.49
N PHE A 68 -23.16 -1.24 11.14
CA PHE A 68 -22.22 -0.26 11.69
C PHE A 68 -22.03 0.93 10.74
N TYR A 69 -23.13 1.50 10.27
CA TYR A 69 -23.10 2.61 9.32
C TYR A 69 -22.72 3.93 10.00
N THR A 70 -21.72 4.64 9.48
CA THR A 70 -21.21 5.89 10.05
C THR A 70 -21.28 7.05 9.06
N GLN A 71 -21.00 8.27 9.53
CA GLN A 71 -20.99 9.49 8.70
C GLN A 71 -19.81 9.58 7.72
N VAL A 72 -18.91 8.60 7.72
CA VAL A 72 -17.80 8.50 6.76
C VAL A 72 -17.84 7.17 6.00
N THR A 73 -18.96 6.44 6.06
CA THR A 73 -19.13 5.17 5.35
C THR A 73 -19.32 5.44 3.86
N PRO A 74 -18.42 4.98 2.96
CA PRO A 74 -18.54 5.25 1.53
C PRO A 74 -19.73 4.52 0.89
N ALA A 75 -20.17 5.03 -0.26
CA ALA A 75 -21.16 4.35 -1.08
C ALA A 75 -20.65 2.97 -1.52
N GLY A 76 -21.56 2.00 -1.68
CA GLY A 76 -21.21 0.58 -1.92
C GLY A 76 -20.28 0.34 -3.11
N TRP A 77 -20.40 1.13 -4.19
CA TRP A 77 -19.53 1.01 -5.38
C TRP A 77 -18.05 1.28 -5.06
N THR A 78 -17.76 2.06 -4.02
CA THR A 78 -16.39 2.40 -3.60
C THR A 78 -15.59 1.15 -3.24
N PHE A 79 -16.25 0.13 -2.70
CA PHE A 79 -15.62 -1.13 -2.29
C PHE A 79 -15.18 -2.00 -3.47
N ALA A 80 -15.53 -1.66 -4.71
CA ALA A 80 -14.98 -2.32 -5.91
C ALA A 80 -13.44 -2.18 -6.02
N ILE A 81 -12.84 -1.22 -5.29
CA ILE A 81 -11.38 -1.09 -5.17
C ILE A 81 -10.71 -2.37 -4.67
N TRP A 82 -11.39 -3.20 -3.87
CA TRP A 82 -10.86 -4.49 -3.43
C TRP A 82 -10.51 -5.43 -4.60
N SER A 83 -11.34 -5.45 -5.66
CA SER A 83 -11.04 -6.22 -6.87
C SER A 83 -9.78 -5.72 -7.56
N VAL A 84 -9.61 -4.40 -7.66
CA VAL A 84 -8.39 -3.78 -8.22
C VAL A 84 -7.17 -4.14 -7.39
N ILE A 85 -7.27 -4.02 -6.06
CA ILE A 85 -6.22 -4.39 -5.10
C ILE A 85 -5.79 -5.83 -5.32
N TYR A 86 -6.74 -6.77 -5.28
CA TYR A 86 -6.44 -8.21 -5.37
C TYR A 86 -5.84 -8.63 -6.70
N VAL A 87 -6.35 -8.09 -7.81
CA VAL A 87 -5.74 -8.33 -9.13
C VAL A 87 -4.31 -7.81 -9.17
N TRP A 88 -4.06 -6.59 -8.70
CA TRP A 88 -2.72 -6.02 -8.70
C TRP A 88 -1.77 -6.79 -7.78
N GLN A 89 -2.28 -7.26 -6.63
CA GLN A 89 -1.52 -8.10 -5.70
C GLN A 89 -1.08 -9.42 -6.35
N LEU A 90 -1.98 -10.07 -7.11
CA LEU A 90 -1.64 -11.27 -7.88
C LEU A 90 -0.58 -10.96 -8.96
N VAL A 91 -0.73 -9.86 -9.68
CA VAL A 91 0.20 -9.48 -10.76
C VAL A 91 1.63 -9.30 -10.25
N TRP A 92 1.85 -8.61 -9.13
CA TRP A 92 3.21 -8.42 -8.63
C TRP A 92 3.80 -9.70 -8.03
N LEU A 93 2.99 -10.60 -7.45
CA LEU A 93 3.45 -11.91 -7.02
C LEU A 93 3.85 -12.80 -8.19
N VAL A 94 3.06 -12.80 -9.27
CA VAL A 94 3.44 -13.48 -10.53
C VAL A 94 4.75 -12.92 -11.06
N TYR A 95 4.93 -11.60 -11.04
CA TYR A 95 6.21 -10.98 -11.37
C TYR A 95 7.35 -11.46 -10.47
N GLY A 96 7.12 -11.56 -9.15
CA GLY A 96 8.07 -12.14 -8.20
C GLY A 96 8.47 -13.59 -8.54
N TRP A 97 7.51 -14.42 -8.93
CA TRP A 97 7.77 -15.80 -9.37
C TRP A 97 8.63 -15.89 -10.63
N THR A 98 8.63 -14.88 -11.49
CA THR A 98 9.52 -14.88 -12.67
C THR A 98 11.00 -14.94 -12.28
N PHE A 99 11.40 -14.40 -11.11
CA PHE A 99 12.78 -14.49 -10.62
C PHE A 99 13.19 -15.89 -10.17
N ALA A 100 12.23 -16.79 -9.90
CA ALA A 100 12.54 -18.20 -9.66
C ALA A 100 13.08 -18.90 -10.92
N PHE A 101 12.62 -18.47 -12.09
CA PHE A 101 13.01 -18.99 -13.41
C PHE A 101 14.11 -18.16 -14.07
N ARG A 102 14.23 -16.87 -13.73
CA ARG A 102 15.25 -15.94 -14.24
C ARG A 102 16.42 -15.81 -13.26
N THR A 103 17.12 -16.91 -13.00
CA THR A 103 18.18 -16.98 -11.96
C THR A 103 19.37 -16.04 -12.18
N SER A 104 19.60 -15.60 -13.43
CA SER A 104 20.63 -14.64 -13.79
C SER A 104 20.19 -13.18 -13.67
N ALA A 105 18.90 -12.91 -13.49
CA ALA A 105 18.39 -11.56 -13.34
C ALA A 105 18.66 -11.02 -11.94
N GLN A 106 18.99 -9.73 -11.85
CA GLN A 106 19.07 -9.03 -10.59
C GLN A 106 17.65 -8.88 -10.03
N LYS A 107 17.47 -9.32 -8.79
CA LYS A 107 16.18 -9.30 -8.11
C LYS A 107 15.83 -7.88 -7.74
N THR A 108 14.59 -7.50 -7.97
CA THR A 108 14.11 -6.14 -7.71
C THR A 108 13.16 -6.06 -6.52
N ILE A 109 12.79 -7.20 -5.93
CA ILE A 109 11.88 -7.27 -4.78
C ILE A 109 12.68 -7.67 -3.53
N SER A 110 12.57 -6.88 -2.48
CA SER A 110 13.19 -7.21 -1.19
C SER A 110 12.50 -8.43 -0.57
N PRO A 111 13.25 -9.46 -0.12
CA PRO A 111 12.65 -10.60 0.56
C PRO A 111 11.82 -10.26 1.82
N LEU A 112 12.11 -9.11 2.46
CA LEU A 112 11.34 -8.64 3.62
C LEU A 112 9.93 -8.19 3.26
N VAL A 113 9.69 -7.74 2.01
CA VAL A 113 8.34 -7.40 1.52
C VAL A 113 7.42 -8.60 1.64
N TYR A 114 7.91 -9.80 1.31
CA TYR A 114 7.12 -11.03 1.44
C TYR A 114 6.71 -11.33 2.89
N VAL A 115 7.55 -11.01 3.86
CA VAL A 115 7.25 -11.22 5.29
C VAL A 115 6.11 -10.31 5.73
N PHE A 116 6.25 -9.00 5.53
CA PHE A 116 5.23 -8.03 5.92
C PHE A 116 3.94 -8.16 5.12
N TYR A 117 4.03 -8.54 3.85
CA TYR A 117 2.87 -8.84 3.03
C TYR A 117 2.13 -10.10 3.51
N THR A 118 2.85 -11.15 3.91
CA THR A 118 2.25 -12.35 4.52
C THR A 118 1.53 -12.00 5.83
N ILE A 119 2.14 -11.17 6.68
CA ILE A 119 1.50 -10.65 7.90
C ILE A 119 0.21 -9.90 7.53
N THR A 120 0.26 -9.04 6.52
CA THR A 120 -0.92 -8.31 6.02
C THR A 120 -2.05 -9.26 5.62
N ASN A 121 -1.76 -10.32 4.87
CA ASN A 121 -2.78 -11.29 4.45
C ASN A 121 -3.36 -12.10 5.62
N ILE A 122 -2.53 -12.51 6.57
CA ILE A 122 -3.00 -13.22 7.77
C ILE A 122 -3.89 -12.30 8.61
N SER A 123 -3.46 -11.07 8.84
CA SER A 123 -4.28 -10.06 9.53
C SER A 123 -5.57 -9.77 8.77
N ASN A 124 -5.56 -9.79 7.44
CA ASN A 124 -6.77 -9.64 6.62
C ASN A 124 -7.76 -10.79 6.84
N ILE A 125 -7.29 -12.04 6.85
CA ILE A 125 -8.12 -13.22 7.12
C ILE A 125 -8.76 -13.12 8.52
N VAL A 126 -7.98 -12.74 9.52
CA VAL A 126 -8.49 -12.59 10.90
C VAL A 126 -9.48 -11.42 10.99
N TRP A 127 -9.14 -10.27 10.38
CA TRP A 127 -10.01 -9.10 10.35
C TRP A 127 -11.36 -9.41 9.72
N ILE A 128 -11.40 -10.00 8.52
CA ILE A 128 -12.66 -10.24 7.82
C ILE A 128 -13.52 -11.27 8.55
N TYR A 129 -12.91 -12.27 9.19
CA TYR A 129 -13.60 -13.26 10.01
C TYR A 129 -14.26 -12.61 11.24
N LEU A 130 -13.51 -11.78 11.98
CA LEU A 130 -14.03 -11.06 13.15
C LEU A 130 -15.12 -10.05 12.74
N TRP A 131 -14.90 -9.34 11.63
CA TRP A 131 -15.85 -8.41 11.05
C TRP A 131 -17.18 -9.09 10.75
N GLY A 132 -17.17 -10.17 9.96
CA GLY A 132 -18.39 -10.93 9.63
C GLY A 132 -19.06 -11.62 10.82
N ASN A 133 -18.40 -11.67 11.98
CA ASN A 133 -18.93 -12.17 13.24
C ASN A 133 -19.41 -11.07 14.21
N LEU A 134 -19.56 -9.83 13.73
CA LEU A 134 -20.03 -8.67 14.49
C LEU A 134 -19.11 -8.26 15.65
N LEU A 135 -17.79 -8.37 15.45
CA LEU A 135 -16.78 -8.00 16.44
C LEU A 135 -15.86 -6.86 15.95
N PRO A 136 -16.39 -5.70 15.52
CA PRO A 136 -15.58 -4.63 14.92
C PRO A 136 -14.50 -4.07 15.87
N GLN A 137 -14.76 -3.98 17.17
CA GLN A 137 -13.78 -3.54 18.17
C GLN A 137 -12.59 -4.49 18.31
N VAL A 138 -12.79 -5.79 18.08
CA VAL A 138 -11.72 -6.79 18.09
C VAL A 138 -11.06 -6.90 16.72
N ALA A 139 -11.80 -6.64 15.63
CA ALA A 139 -11.27 -6.60 14.27
C ALA A 139 -10.35 -5.39 14.05
N PHE A 140 -10.63 -4.24 14.69
CA PHE A 140 -9.91 -2.98 14.49
C PHE A 140 -8.38 -3.07 14.61
N PRO A 141 -7.78 -3.71 15.63
CA PRO A 141 -6.34 -3.89 15.71
C PRO A 141 -5.74 -4.64 14.51
N PHE A 142 -6.48 -5.57 13.89
CA PHE A 142 -5.98 -6.34 12.75
C PHE A 142 -5.91 -5.50 11.47
N ILE A 143 -6.92 -4.66 11.20
CA ILE A 143 -6.84 -3.75 10.05
C ILE A 143 -5.79 -2.64 10.25
N ALA A 144 -5.60 -2.18 11.49
CA ALA A 144 -4.49 -1.29 11.83
C ALA A 144 -3.12 -1.98 11.63
N ALA A 145 -2.99 -3.25 12.03
CA ALA A 145 -1.78 -4.03 11.78
C ALA A 145 -1.50 -4.22 10.28
N MET A 146 -2.54 -4.44 9.47
CA MET A 146 -2.42 -4.48 8.01
C MET A 146 -1.90 -3.16 7.45
N PHE A 147 -2.47 -2.03 7.88
CA PHE A 147 -2.04 -0.69 7.47
C PHE A 147 -0.55 -0.48 7.77
N VAL A 148 -0.11 -0.76 9.00
CA VAL A 148 1.31 -0.61 9.40
C VAL A 148 2.22 -1.55 8.62
N ALA A 149 1.85 -2.83 8.51
CA ALA A 149 2.67 -3.82 7.82
C ALA A 149 2.84 -3.47 6.33
N LEU A 150 1.80 -3.00 5.68
CA LEU A 150 1.85 -2.73 4.25
C LEU A 150 2.58 -1.44 3.91
N TRP A 151 2.42 -0.37 4.69
CA TRP A 151 3.27 0.82 4.56
C TRP A 151 4.74 0.52 4.90
N THR A 152 5.00 -0.42 5.81
CA THR A 152 6.36 -0.92 6.06
C THR A 152 6.94 -1.63 4.83
N SER A 153 6.15 -2.49 4.16
CA SER A 153 6.54 -3.11 2.88
C SER A 153 6.88 -2.06 1.81
N VAL A 154 6.06 -1.01 1.67
CA VAL A 154 6.32 0.09 0.72
C VAL A 154 7.64 0.80 1.05
N GLY A 155 7.89 1.12 2.32
CA GLY A 155 9.14 1.75 2.75
C GLY A 155 10.37 0.88 2.47
N ILE A 156 10.29 -0.41 2.82
CA ILE A 156 11.37 -1.38 2.55
C ILE A 156 11.67 -1.47 1.06
N GLU A 157 10.65 -1.63 0.23
CA GLU A 157 10.82 -1.84 -1.21
C GLU A 157 11.37 -0.60 -1.91
N THR A 158 10.88 0.59 -1.55
CA THR A 158 11.34 1.84 -2.16
C THR A 158 12.78 2.17 -1.79
N VAL A 159 13.21 1.88 -0.56
CA VAL A 159 14.62 1.97 -0.13
C VAL A 159 15.47 0.92 -0.83
N TYR A 160 14.98 -0.32 -0.93
CA TYR A 160 15.68 -1.41 -1.62
C TYR A 160 15.95 -1.05 -3.09
N LEU A 161 14.92 -0.62 -3.81
CA LEU A 161 15.05 -0.18 -5.21
C LEU A 161 15.96 1.03 -5.33
N TYR A 162 15.91 2.00 -4.41
CA TYR A 162 16.83 3.13 -4.42
C TYR A 162 18.31 2.68 -4.36
N ASN A 163 18.63 1.73 -3.48
CA ASN A 163 19.98 1.20 -3.33
C ASN A 163 20.40 0.27 -4.49
N LEU A 164 19.42 -0.32 -5.18
CA LEU A 164 19.67 -1.16 -6.35
C LEU A 164 19.96 -0.36 -7.63
N LYS A 165 19.76 0.96 -7.71
CA LYS A 165 19.71 1.73 -8.98
C LYS A 165 20.82 1.34 -10.00
N PRO A 166 20.47 1.10 -11.29
CA PRO A 166 21.42 0.62 -12.29
C PRO A 166 22.62 1.52 -12.52
N ALA A 167 23.82 0.94 -12.56
CA ALA A 167 24.95 1.55 -13.23
C ALA A 167 24.61 1.84 -14.71
N ALA A 168 25.14 2.93 -15.26
CA ALA A 168 24.89 3.32 -16.64
C ALA A 168 25.30 2.19 -17.61
N GLY A 169 24.32 1.57 -18.30
CA GLY A 169 24.55 0.56 -19.35
C GLY A 169 23.78 -0.75 -19.22
N ALA A 170 23.21 -1.08 -18.04
CA ALA A 170 22.50 -2.36 -17.84
C ALA A 170 21.04 -2.31 -18.37
N LYS A 171 20.84 -2.59 -19.67
CA LYS A 171 19.52 -2.53 -20.32
C LYS A 171 18.44 -3.41 -19.67
N SER A 172 18.75 -4.67 -19.32
CA SER A 172 17.80 -5.57 -18.63
C SER A 172 17.36 -5.01 -17.28
N MET A 173 18.28 -4.39 -16.56
CA MET A 173 18.04 -3.88 -15.22
C MET A 173 17.11 -2.66 -15.22
N LYS A 174 17.07 -1.89 -16.31
CA LYS A 174 16.12 -0.77 -16.47
C LYS A 174 14.67 -1.23 -16.61
N ALA A 175 14.44 -2.33 -17.33
CA ALA A 175 13.10 -2.89 -17.52
C ALA A 175 12.57 -3.48 -16.20
N ASP A 176 13.35 -4.32 -15.52
CA ASP A 176 12.96 -4.91 -14.22
C ASP A 176 12.77 -3.83 -13.15
N TYR A 177 13.61 -2.79 -13.14
CA TYR A 177 13.43 -1.65 -12.24
C TYR A 177 12.10 -0.92 -12.49
N PHE A 178 11.76 -0.65 -13.75
CA PHE A 178 10.49 -0.02 -14.11
C PHE A 178 9.30 -0.90 -13.73
N LEU A 179 9.36 -2.21 -14.01
CA LEU A 179 8.32 -3.17 -13.64
C LEU A 179 8.17 -3.26 -12.12
N ALA A 180 9.25 -3.21 -11.34
CA ALA A 180 9.17 -3.18 -9.89
C ALA A 180 8.45 -1.91 -9.38
N GLN A 181 8.77 -0.74 -9.93
CA GLN A 181 8.07 0.51 -9.59
C GLN A 181 6.57 0.43 -9.94
N LEU A 182 6.24 -0.05 -11.14
CA LEU A 182 4.87 -0.09 -11.64
C LEU A 182 4.02 -1.19 -10.98
N LEU A 183 4.52 -2.42 -10.95
CA LEU A 183 3.77 -3.59 -10.50
C LEU A 183 3.84 -3.75 -8.99
N VAL A 184 5.04 -3.70 -8.41
CA VAL A 184 5.28 -4.00 -6.99
C VAL A 184 4.98 -2.78 -6.13
N VAL A 185 5.73 -1.69 -6.30
CA VAL A 185 5.58 -0.51 -5.43
C VAL A 185 4.20 0.10 -5.56
N ASN A 186 3.75 0.44 -6.77
CA ASN A 186 2.42 1.03 -6.92
C ASN A 186 1.29 0.04 -6.59
N GLY A 187 1.46 -1.26 -6.84
CA GLY A 187 0.51 -2.29 -6.39
C GLY A 187 0.37 -2.35 -4.87
N LEU A 188 1.48 -2.31 -4.14
CA LEU A 188 1.48 -2.23 -2.68
C LEU A 188 0.89 -0.90 -2.19
N VAL A 189 1.18 0.22 -2.85
CA VAL A 189 0.69 1.54 -2.48
C VAL A 189 -0.82 1.67 -2.66
N VAL A 190 -1.42 1.11 -3.72
CA VAL A 190 -2.88 1.11 -3.89
C VAL A 190 -3.54 0.47 -2.66
N TYR A 191 -3.02 -0.67 -2.24
CA TYR A 191 -3.55 -1.39 -1.10
C TYR A 191 -3.25 -0.67 0.22
N ALA A 192 -2.03 -0.16 0.42
CA ALA A 192 -1.63 0.56 1.64
C ALA A 192 -2.44 1.84 1.83
N THR A 193 -2.71 2.57 0.75
CA THR A 193 -3.52 3.80 0.78
C THR A 193 -5.00 3.48 1.03
N TRP A 194 -5.51 2.39 0.45
CA TRP A 194 -6.86 1.96 0.80
C TRP A 194 -6.96 1.55 2.28
N LEU A 195 -5.92 0.93 2.83
CA LEU A 195 -5.87 0.61 4.25
C LEU A 195 -5.81 1.84 5.14
N SER A 196 -5.12 2.92 4.75
CA SER A 196 -5.21 4.25 5.41
C SER A 196 -6.67 4.67 5.62
N VAL A 197 -7.51 4.51 4.60
CA VAL A 197 -8.93 4.85 4.68
C VAL A 197 -9.69 3.81 5.50
N ALA A 198 -9.49 2.53 5.23
CA ALA A 198 -10.29 1.46 5.82
C ALA A 198 -10.07 1.33 7.34
N TRP A 199 -8.84 1.53 7.83
CA TRP A 199 -8.58 1.51 9.28
C TRP A 199 -9.26 2.70 9.98
N LEU A 200 -9.37 3.86 9.32
CA LEU A 200 -10.08 5.05 9.83
C LEU A 200 -11.60 4.90 9.81
N ILE A 201 -12.16 4.18 8.84
CA ILE A 201 -13.57 3.77 8.87
C ILE A 201 -13.82 2.84 10.06
N ASN A 202 -12.94 1.86 10.30
CA ASN A 202 -13.06 0.97 11.46
C ASN A 202 -12.86 1.74 12.78
N LEU A 203 -11.97 2.74 12.83
CA LEU A 203 -11.82 3.64 13.97
C LEU A 203 -13.12 4.40 14.24
N ASP A 204 -13.75 4.96 13.21
CA ASP A 204 -15.03 5.68 13.34
C ASP A 204 -16.10 4.74 13.92
N ILE A 205 -16.20 3.50 13.43
CA ILE A 205 -17.12 2.51 13.98
C ILE A 205 -16.86 2.24 15.47
N VAL A 206 -15.60 2.00 15.84
CA VAL A 206 -15.24 1.76 17.25
C VAL A 206 -15.60 2.96 18.12
N LEU A 207 -15.32 4.18 17.67
CA LEU A 207 -15.64 5.39 18.41
C LEU A 207 -17.14 5.65 18.48
N SER A 208 -17.86 5.51 17.37
CA SER A 208 -19.29 5.78 17.26
C SER A 208 -20.16 4.80 18.04
N TYR A 209 -19.78 3.53 18.09
CA TYR A 209 -20.62 2.46 18.66
C TYR A 209 -20.11 1.88 19.98
N PHE A 210 -18.81 1.99 20.27
CA PHE A 210 -18.19 1.31 21.40
C PHE A 210 -17.40 2.26 22.31
N SER A 211 -17.57 3.56 22.15
CA SER A 211 -16.99 4.59 23.02
C SER A 211 -18.04 5.62 23.45
N THR A 212 -17.62 6.63 24.20
CA THR A 212 -18.49 7.75 24.62
C THR A 212 -18.60 8.86 23.58
N GLN A 213 -17.95 8.73 22.42
CA GLN A 213 -17.97 9.73 21.35
C GLN A 213 -19.31 9.74 20.60
N THR A 214 -19.74 10.92 20.17
CA THR A 214 -20.86 11.05 19.24
C THR A 214 -20.44 10.61 17.83
N ALA A 215 -21.39 10.12 17.02
CA ALA A 215 -21.13 9.74 15.63
C ALA A 215 -20.49 10.88 14.82
N THR A 216 -20.93 12.12 15.05
CA THR A 216 -20.34 13.27 14.38
C THR A 216 -18.89 13.46 14.80
N SER A 217 -18.57 13.38 16.10
CA SER A 217 -17.20 13.54 16.61
C SER A 217 -16.27 12.42 16.13
N ALA A 218 -16.74 11.18 16.14
CA ALA A 218 -16.00 10.03 15.64
C ALA A 218 -15.62 10.18 14.16
N GLY A 219 -16.59 10.53 13.29
CA GLY A 219 -16.31 10.81 11.89
C GLY A 219 -15.35 12.00 11.68
N THR A 220 -15.47 13.05 12.50
CA THR A 220 -14.54 14.19 12.44
C THR A 220 -13.12 13.80 12.85
N ILE A 221 -12.95 12.93 13.85
CA ILE A 221 -11.64 12.41 14.25
C ILE A 221 -11.02 11.64 13.08
N SER A 222 -11.76 10.69 12.49
CA SER A 222 -11.27 9.90 11.36
C SER A 222 -10.89 10.76 10.15
N LEU A 223 -11.72 11.74 9.77
CA LEU A 223 -11.38 12.68 8.69
C LEU A 223 -10.19 13.57 9.02
N SER A 224 -10.03 13.97 10.28
CA SER A 224 -8.88 14.77 10.73
C SER A 224 -7.57 13.98 10.64
N VAL A 225 -7.59 12.69 11.02
CA VAL A 225 -6.43 11.82 10.88
C VAL A 225 -6.11 11.60 9.39
N LEU A 226 -7.11 11.36 8.53
CA LEU A 226 -6.89 11.25 7.08
C LEU A 226 -6.30 12.54 6.49
N ALA A 227 -6.81 13.71 6.90
CA ALA A 227 -6.28 14.99 6.48
C ALA A 227 -4.80 15.15 6.89
N PHE A 228 -4.47 14.78 8.13
CA PHE A 228 -3.09 14.76 8.60
C PHE A 228 -2.22 13.82 7.77
N GLU A 229 -2.66 12.57 7.54
CA GLU A 229 -1.94 11.58 6.72
C GLU A 229 -1.65 12.10 5.30
N VAL A 230 -2.63 12.71 4.64
CA VAL A 230 -2.48 13.24 3.27
C VAL A 230 -1.52 14.44 3.24
N LEU A 231 -1.65 15.37 4.19
CA LEU A 231 -0.80 16.57 4.24
C LEU A 231 0.65 16.23 4.58
N ILE A 232 0.86 15.35 5.57
CA ILE A 232 2.22 14.93 5.94
C ILE A 232 2.84 14.10 4.82
N TYR A 233 2.07 13.25 4.14
CA TYR A 233 2.56 12.50 2.98
C TYR A 233 3.00 13.44 1.86
N PHE A 234 2.19 14.45 1.50
CA PHE A 234 2.56 15.44 0.48
C PHE A 234 3.83 16.22 0.87
N LEU A 235 3.99 16.60 2.15
CA LEU A 235 5.20 17.27 2.60
C LEU A 235 6.42 16.34 2.46
N LEU A 236 6.33 15.10 2.93
CA LEU A 236 7.43 14.15 2.93
C LEU A 236 7.82 13.71 1.51
N GLU A 237 6.85 13.46 0.63
CA GLU A 237 7.09 13.01 -0.76
C GLU A 237 7.80 14.06 -1.61
N ASN A 238 7.63 15.34 -1.29
CA ASN A 238 8.22 16.45 -2.04
C ASN A 238 9.50 16.99 -1.39
N THR A 239 9.88 16.45 -0.23
CA THR A 239 11.09 16.84 0.51
C THR A 239 12.04 15.66 0.68
N VAL A 240 11.95 14.93 1.79
CA VAL A 240 12.93 13.93 2.21
C VAL A 240 12.80 12.62 1.46
N LEU A 241 11.57 12.26 1.06
CA LEU A 241 11.25 10.97 0.44
C LEU A 241 11.33 10.97 -1.09
N ASP A 242 11.35 12.15 -1.75
CA ASP A 242 11.30 12.27 -3.22
C ASP A 242 12.27 11.29 -3.92
N ARG A 243 13.51 11.18 -3.44
CA ARG A 243 14.53 10.30 -4.04
C ARG A 243 14.14 8.81 -4.08
N TYR A 244 13.29 8.36 -3.15
CA TYR A 244 12.83 6.98 -2.98
C TYR A 244 11.49 6.75 -3.67
N ILE A 245 10.56 7.70 -3.56
CA ILE A 245 9.15 7.52 -3.96
C ILE A 245 8.71 8.38 -5.14
N ARG A 246 9.63 8.96 -5.90
CA ARG A 246 9.31 9.79 -7.08
C ARG A 246 8.31 9.13 -8.04
N TYR A 247 8.40 7.82 -8.20
CA TYR A 247 7.55 7.06 -9.13
C TYR A 247 6.32 6.42 -8.47
N VAL A 248 5.97 6.85 -7.25
CA VAL A 248 4.71 6.50 -6.58
C VAL A 248 3.64 7.49 -7.00
N TYR A 249 2.55 6.99 -7.58
CA TYR A 249 1.47 7.82 -8.13
C TYR A 249 0.09 7.47 -7.60
N MET A 250 -0.07 6.30 -6.99
CA MET A 250 -1.39 5.75 -6.69
C MET A 250 -2.02 6.26 -5.38
N VAL A 251 -1.29 7.01 -4.55
CA VAL A 251 -1.85 7.54 -3.28
C VAL A 251 -3.05 8.45 -3.54
N TYR A 252 -2.88 9.52 -4.32
CA TYR A 252 -3.96 10.48 -4.55
C TYR A 252 -5.17 9.89 -5.29
N PRO A 253 -5.01 9.10 -6.37
CA PRO A 253 -6.15 8.43 -7.00
C PRO A 253 -6.99 7.61 -6.02
N VAL A 254 -6.36 6.88 -5.08
CA VAL A 254 -7.07 6.08 -4.07
C VAL A 254 -7.78 6.96 -3.03
N VAL A 255 -7.13 8.03 -2.56
CA VAL A 255 -7.75 9.00 -1.63
C VAL A 255 -8.95 9.70 -2.29
N LEU A 256 -8.80 10.14 -3.53
CA LEU A 256 -9.88 10.77 -4.29
C LEU A 256 -11.05 9.80 -4.51
N TRP A 257 -10.77 8.54 -4.85
CA TRP A 257 -11.78 7.49 -4.98
C TRP A 257 -12.55 7.30 -3.67
N ALA A 258 -11.84 7.16 -2.55
CA ALA A 258 -12.45 6.99 -1.23
C ALA A 258 -13.34 8.18 -0.83
N LEU A 259 -12.81 9.39 -0.90
CA LEU A 259 -13.54 10.61 -0.52
C LEU A 259 -14.73 10.88 -1.43
N SER A 260 -14.62 10.56 -2.72
CA SER A 260 -15.76 10.63 -3.65
C SER A 260 -16.86 9.65 -3.26
N GLY A 261 -16.48 8.45 -2.83
CA GLY A 261 -17.40 7.45 -2.27
C GLY A 261 -18.15 7.93 -1.04
N VAL A 262 -17.45 8.57 -0.10
CA VAL A 262 -18.06 9.17 1.10
C VAL A 262 -18.97 10.34 0.74
N ALA A 263 -18.52 11.25 -0.13
CA ALA A 263 -19.33 12.37 -0.58
C ALA A 263 -20.62 11.91 -1.28
N ALA A 264 -20.55 10.87 -2.10
CA ALA A 264 -21.72 10.30 -2.79
C ALA A 264 -22.73 9.67 -1.81
N ALA A 265 -22.28 9.07 -0.72
CA ALA A 265 -23.17 8.45 0.27
C ALA A 265 -23.91 9.45 1.16
N HIS A 266 -23.32 10.62 1.41
CA HIS A 266 -23.79 11.56 2.43
C HIS A 266 -24.29 12.92 1.89
N ALA A 267 -24.52 13.03 0.58
CA ALA A 267 -24.97 14.29 -0.05
C ALA A 267 -26.28 14.83 0.52
N ASP A 268 -27.22 13.95 0.85
CA ASP A 268 -28.55 14.29 1.37
C ASP A 268 -28.70 14.08 2.89
N ASP A 269 -27.59 13.77 3.59
CA ASP A 269 -27.62 13.48 5.04
C ASP A 269 -27.59 14.77 5.87
N ALA A 270 -28.78 15.19 6.33
CA ALA A 270 -28.93 16.37 7.19
C ALA A 270 -28.20 16.25 8.54
N ASN A 271 -28.08 15.04 9.10
CA ASN A 271 -27.43 14.79 10.40
C ASN A 271 -25.90 14.73 10.29
N GLY A 272 -25.39 14.35 9.11
CA GLY A 272 -23.97 14.24 8.77
C GLY A 272 -23.32 15.50 8.21
N LYS A 273 -24.03 16.63 8.12
CA LYS A 273 -23.60 17.83 7.39
C LYS A 273 -22.18 18.31 7.70
N ARG A 274 -21.72 18.24 8.96
CA ARG A 274 -20.35 18.63 9.35
C ARG A 274 -19.31 17.76 8.65
N ASN A 275 -19.44 16.44 8.77
CA ASN A 275 -18.48 15.49 8.20
C ASN A 275 -18.60 15.45 6.67
N TYR A 276 -19.78 15.67 6.11
CA TYR A 276 -19.95 15.85 4.68
C TYR A 276 -19.17 17.07 4.15
N ILE A 277 -19.31 18.25 4.77
CA ILE A 277 -18.55 19.46 4.39
C ILE A 277 -17.04 19.21 4.53
N PHE A 278 -16.61 18.55 5.61
CA PHE A 278 -15.20 18.19 5.80
C PHE A 278 -14.72 17.29 4.65
N THR A 279 -15.44 16.20 4.35
CA THR A 279 -15.14 15.31 3.21
C THR A 279 -14.98 16.07 1.90
N LEU A 280 -15.88 17.00 1.57
CA LEU A 280 -15.77 17.83 0.37
C LEU A 280 -14.54 18.74 0.38
N ALA A 281 -14.24 19.38 1.52
CA ALA A 281 -13.06 20.22 1.66
C ALA A 281 -11.77 19.39 1.49
N LEU A 282 -11.71 18.21 2.13
CA LEU A 282 -10.57 17.31 2.02
C LEU A 282 -10.43 16.76 0.60
N LEU A 283 -11.53 16.43 -0.08
CA LEU A 283 -11.53 16.03 -1.50
C LEU A 283 -10.96 17.13 -2.39
N GLY A 284 -11.36 18.39 -2.16
CA GLY A 284 -10.81 19.55 -2.85
C GLY A 284 -9.31 19.73 -2.61
N ILE A 285 -8.87 19.65 -1.35
CA ILE A 285 -7.44 19.71 -0.98
C ILE A 285 -6.67 18.58 -1.66
N SER A 286 -7.11 17.33 -1.54
CA SER A 286 -6.46 16.17 -2.17
C SER A 286 -6.38 16.31 -3.70
N SER A 287 -7.39 16.93 -4.33
CA SER A 287 -7.36 17.20 -5.78
C SER A 287 -6.29 18.22 -6.14
N VAL A 288 -6.17 19.31 -5.38
CA VAL A 288 -5.10 20.31 -5.56
C VAL A 288 -3.73 19.71 -5.34
N LEU A 289 -3.55 18.88 -4.31
CA LEU A 289 -2.29 18.18 -4.04
C LEU A 289 -1.93 17.23 -5.17
N PHE A 290 -2.90 16.49 -5.72
CA PHE A 290 -2.68 15.59 -6.85
C PHE A 290 -2.21 16.35 -8.10
N LEU A 291 -2.90 17.43 -8.47
CA LEU A 291 -2.51 18.28 -9.60
C LEU A 291 -1.13 18.90 -9.38
N SER A 292 -0.86 19.39 -8.16
CA SER A 292 0.44 19.93 -7.78
C SER A 292 1.54 18.88 -7.93
N ARG A 293 1.27 17.63 -7.52
CA ARG A 293 2.22 16.52 -7.65
C ARG A 293 2.53 16.21 -9.11
N ILE A 294 1.52 16.18 -9.99
CA ILE A 294 1.72 15.98 -11.43
C ILE A 294 2.65 17.08 -11.98
N VAL A 295 2.38 18.35 -11.67
CA VAL A 295 3.22 19.48 -12.11
C VAL A 295 4.64 19.35 -11.57
N LEU A 296 4.81 19.05 -10.28
CA LEU A 296 6.12 18.88 -9.66
C LEU A 296 6.92 17.74 -10.28
N LEU A 297 6.28 16.63 -10.67
CA LEU A 297 6.94 15.52 -11.37
C LEU A 297 7.50 15.96 -12.72
N PHE A 298 6.74 16.74 -13.50
CA PHE A 298 7.25 17.33 -14.74
C PHE A 298 8.43 18.25 -14.47
N VAL A 299 8.30 19.18 -13.51
CA VAL A 299 9.38 20.10 -13.13
C VAL A 299 10.64 19.33 -12.68
N PHE A 300 10.50 18.33 -11.81
CA PHE A 300 11.63 17.53 -11.32
C PHE A 300 12.29 16.69 -12.41
N ALA A 301 11.54 16.25 -13.43
CA ALA A 301 12.12 15.56 -14.57
C ALA A 301 13.13 16.45 -15.33
N PHE A 302 12.85 17.75 -15.46
CA PHE A 302 13.74 18.69 -16.16
C PHE A 302 14.83 19.27 -15.26
N PHE A 303 14.49 19.71 -14.05
CA PHE A 303 15.40 20.50 -13.20
C PHE A 303 16.16 19.67 -12.16
N ARG A 304 15.64 18.51 -11.75
CA ARG A 304 16.26 17.63 -10.74
C ARG A 304 16.28 16.16 -11.21
N PRO A 305 16.82 15.84 -12.39
CA PRO A 305 16.82 14.48 -12.89
C PRO A 305 17.60 13.58 -11.93
N LEU A 306 17.02 12.45 -11.53
CA LEU A 306 17.65 11.51 -10.60
C LEU A 306 19.01 11.00 -11.11
N THR A 307 19.30 11.11 -12.40
CA THR A 307 20.60 10.72 -12.99
C THR A 307 21.75 11.66 -12.65
N LYS A 308 21.51 12.96 -12.41
CA LYS A 308 22.56 13.97 -12.16
C LYS A 308 23.01 14.05 -10.69
N SER A 309 22.22 13.50 -9.76
CA SER A 309 22.50 13.52 -8.31
C SER A 309 23.59 12.52 -7.87
N PHE A 310 24.10 11.69 -8.79
CA PHE A 310 25.03 10.59 -8.49
C PHE A 310 26.41 10.76 -9.12
N ALA A 311 26.70 11.93 -9.70
CA ALA A 311 28.09 12.33 -9.93
C ALA A 311 28.70 12.66 -8.55
N VAL A 312 29.11 11.63 -7.82
CA VAL A 312 30.15 11.79 -6.80
C VAL A 312 31.30 12.49 -7.52
N LYS A 313 31.60 13.73 -7.14
CA LYS A 313 32.90 14.31 -7.48
C LYS A 313 33.92 13.30 -6.97
N ALA A 314 34.59 12.61 -7.88
CA ALA A 314 35.84 11.96 -7.55
C ALA A 314 36.72 13.08 -6.97
N ILE A 315 36.93 13.03 -5.67
CA ILE A 315 37.99 13.77 -4.98
C ILE A 315 39.14 12.80 -4.87
#